data_AF-A0AAJ7EL70-F1
#
_entry.id   AF-A0AAJ7EL70-F1
#
_cell.length_a   1.000
_cell.length_b   1.000
_cell.length_c   1.000
_cell.angle_alpha   90.00
_cell.angle_beta   90.00
_cell.angle_gamma   90.00
#
_symmetry.space_group_name_H-M   'P 1'
#
loop_
_entity.id
_entity.type
_entity.pdbx_description
1 polymer ?
#
loop_
_entity_poly.entity_id
_entity_poly.type
_entity_poly.pdbx_seq_one_letter_code
_entity_poly.pdbx_strand_id
1 'polypeptide(L)'
;MKLIKILIQITLVTCYIQLKEVTDKIKSILNHTRERRCFKNQEIDNFFGDILHNYNISQCGLNDLEKHFSSLLIHEDVPDEHWKEYKTVYNKSYESHHHEAIAKTTWLQNLQLVAKHNRDYLSGKRSYSLQLNHFGDW
;
A
#
# COMPACT_ATOMS: atom_id res chain seq x y z
N MET A 1 51.72 -8.51 33.87
CA MET A 1 51.13 -9.03 32.61
C MET A 1 49.73 -9.67 32.77
N LYS A 2 49.44 -10.48 33.81
CA LYS A 2 48.10 -11.10 33.98
C LYS A 2 46.96 -10.10 34.27
N LEU A 3 47.20 -9.09 35.11
CA LEU A 3 46.19 -8.07 35.45
C LEU A 3 45.75 -7.23 34.25
N ILE A 4 46.69 -6.84 33.39
CA ILE A 4 46.41 -6.06 32.17
C ILE A 4 45.52 -6.86 31.20
N LYS A 5 45.78 -8.18 31.05
CA LYS A 5 44.92 -9.06 30.23
C LYS A 5 43.49 -9.16 30.77
N ILE A 6 43.33 -9.26 32.10
CA ILE A 6 42.01 -9.31 32.75
C ILE A 6 41.25 -7.99 32.54
N LEU A 7 41.92 -6.84 32.70
CA LEU A 7 41.32 -5.53 32.49
C LEU A 7 40.85 -5.36 31.03
N ILE A 8 41.68 -5.78 30.05
CA ILE A 8 41.30 -5.76 28.63
C ILE A 8 40.11 -6.68 28.35
N GLN A 9 40.04 -7.86 28.96
CA GLN A 9 38.89 -8.76 28.80
C GLN A 9 37.61 -8.15 29.37
N ILE A 10 37.67 -7.52 30.56
CA ILE A 10 36.51 -6.88 31.17
C ILE A 10 36.03 -5.71 30.31
N THR A 11 36.93 -4.88 29.76
CA THR A 11 36.55 -3.77 28.87
C THR A 11 35.95 -4.25 27.55
N LEU A 12 36.47 -5.34 26.97
CA LEU A 12 35.90 -5.92 25.74
C LEU A 12 34.51 -6.51 25.97
N VAL A 13 34.31 -7.21 27.09
CA VAL A 13 33.00 -7.80 27.44
C VAL A 13 31.97 -6.71 27.72
N THR A 14 32.33 -5.68 28.48
CA THR A 14 31.43 -4.55 28.76
C THR A 14 31.07 -3.78 27.48
N CYS A 15 32.04 -3.54 26.59
CA CYS A 15 31.78 -2.93 25.28
C CYS A 15 30.82 -3.77 24.41
N TYR A 16 31.00 -5.09 24.37
CA TYR A 16 30.13 -5.99 23.64
C TYR A 16 28.68 -5.97 24.15
N ILE A 17 28.49 -5.99 25.48
CA ILE A 17 27.16 -5.93 26.10
C ILE A 17 26.44 -4.62 25.73
N GLN A 18 27.14 -3.49 25.82
CA GLN A 18 26.59 -2.18 25.48
C GLN A 18 26.21 -2.08 24.00
N LEU A 19 27.07 -2.57 23.10
CA LEU A 19 26.78 -2.61 21.65
C LEU A 19 25.55 -3.47 21.33
N LYS A 20 25.41 -4.62 21.99
CA LYS A 20 24.28 -5.52 21.80
C LYS A 20 22.97 -4.88 22.24
N GLU A 21 22.96 -4.24 23.40
CA GLU A 21 21.77 -3.55 23.92
C GLU A 21 21.31 -2.41 23.00
N VAL A 22 22.25 -1.60 22.48
CA VAL A 22 21.94 -0.55 21.50
C VAL A 22 21.38 -1.15 20.21
N THR A 23 21.97 -2.24 19.73
CA THR A 23 21.50 -2.92 18.50
C THR A 23 20.08 -3.46 18.66
N ASP A 24 19.76 -4.03 19.82
CA ASP A 24 18.43 -4.58 20.10
C ASP A 24 17.39 -3.46 20.27
N LYS A 25 17.75 -2.31 20.86
CA LYS A 25 16.90 -1.11 20.89
C LYS A 25 16.63 -0.57 19.48
N ILE A 26 17.66 -0.49 18.63
CA ILE A 26 17.50 -0.07 17.23
C ILE A 26 16.56 -1.03 16.49
N LYS A 27 16.74 -2.34 16.64
CA LYS A 27 15.82 -3.34 16.06
C LYS A 27 14.38 -3.16 16.54
N SER A 28 14.19 -2.92 17.84
CA SER A 28 12.88 -2.66 18.43
C SER A 28 12.23 -1.40 17.85
N ILE A 29 12.99 -0.29 17.73
CA ILE A 29 12.51 0.96 17.15
C ILE A 29 12.17 0.75 15.66
N LEU A 30 13.02 0.08 14.91
CA LEU A 30 12.81 -0.22 13.49
C LEU A 30 11.56 -1.07 13.28
N ASN A 31 11.34 -2.11 14.09
CA ASN A 31 10.15 -2.95 14.02
C ASN A 31 8.87 -2.16 14.34
N HIS A 32 8.87 -1.39 15.42
CA HIS A 32 7.72 -0.55 15.77
C HIS A 32 7.43 0.54 14.71
N THR A 33 8.46 1.08 14.06
CA THR A 33 8.29 2.04 12.95
C THR A 33 7.84 1.37 11.66
N ARG A 34 8.12 0.07 11.49
CA ARG A 34 7.65 -0.77 10.37
C ARG A 34 6.16 -1.12 10.54
N GLU A 35 5.77 -1.50 11.75
CA GLU A 35 4.36 -1.77 12.11
C GLU A 35 3.47 -0.52 12.02
N ARG A 36 3.97 0.66 12.36
CA ARG A 36 3.22 1.93 12.19
C ARG A 36 3.08 2.39 10.74
N ARG A 37 3.91 1.90 9.81
CA ARG A 37 3.92 2.35 8.39
C ARG A 37 3.07 1.49 7.46
N CYS A 38 2.92 0.20 7.73
CA CYS A 38 1.86 -0.58 7.10
C CYS A 38 0.60 -0.36 7.96
N PHE A 39 -0.12 0.74 7.72
CA PHE A 39 -1.19 1.27 8.56
C PHE A 39 -2.28 0.20 8.84
N LYS A 40 -2.50 -0.12 10.13
CA LYS A 40 -3.76 -0.71 10.58
C LYS A 40 -4.76 0.44 10.73
N ASN A 41 -5.85 0.35 9.96
CA ASN A 41 -7.14 1.04 10.15
C ASN A 41 -7.06 2.45 10.74
N GLN A 42 -7.13 3.47 9.90
CA GLN A 42 -7.66 4.76 10.33
C GLN A 42 -8.72 5.18 9.32
N GLU A 43 -9.95 5.26 9.82
CA GLU A 43 -11.10 5.88 9.17
C GLU A 43 -10.73 7.31 8.76
N ILE A 44 -10.53 7.58 7.46
CA ILE A 44 -10.50 8.93 6.90
C ILE A 44 -11.10 8.91 5.48
N ASP A 45 -12.35 9.38 5.44
CA ASP A 45 -13.07 10.11 4.39
C ASP A 45 -12.58 10.06 2.93
N ASN A 46 -13.51 9.53 2.12
CA ASN A 46 -14.02 10.07 0.86
C ASN A 46 -13.10 10.07 -0.38
N PHE A 47 -13.61 9.34 -1.39
CA PHE A 47 -13.63 9.68 -2.82
C PHE A 47 -12.77 8.78 -3.73
N PHE A 48 -11.45 8.72 -3.59
CA PHE A 48 -10.57 7.96 -4.49
C PHE A 48 -9.38 7.30 -3.77
N GLY A 49 -9.31 7.42 -2.44
CA GLY A 49 -8.19 6.97 -1.62
C GLY A 49 -7.99 5.45 -1.65
N ASP A 50 -9.07 4.68 -1.66
CA ASP A 50 -9.01 3.24 -1.41
C ASP A 50 -8.64 2.39 -2.64
N ILE A 51 -8.70 2.94 -3.86
CA ILE A 51 -8.35 2.16 -5.06
C ILE A 51 -6.83 2.21 -5.34
N LEU A 52 -6.14 3.32 -5.00
CA LEU A 52 -4.70 3.46 -5.34
C LEU A 52 -3.83 4.29 -4.39
N HIS A 53 -4.39 4.90 -3.34
CA HIS A 53 -3.61 5.78 -2.48
C HIS A 53 -3.26 5.07 -1.17
N ASN A 54 -2.06 4.50 -1.13
CA ASN A 54 -1.16 4.42 0.06
C ASN A 54 -0.34 3.14 0.08
N TYR A 55 0.52 2.96 -0.92
CA TYR A 55 1.46 1.85 -0.87
C TYR A 55 2.87 2.31 -1.21
N ASN A 56 3.55 2.87 -0.20
CA ASN A 56 5.01 2.88 -0.20
C ASN A 56 5.51 1.46 0.18
N ILE A 57 5.29 0.51 -0.74
CA ILE A 57 5.58 -0.94 -0.58
C ILE A 57 7.05 -1.20 -0.34
N SER A 58 7.92 -0.28 -0.73
CA SER A 58 9.36 -0.35 -0.47
C SER A 58 9.69 -0.54 1.02
N GLN A 59 8.72 -0.33 1.93
CA GLN A 59 8.89 -0.41 3.37
C GLN A 59 8.10 -1.53 4.06
N CYS A 60 7.29 -2.33 3.34
CA CYS A 60 6.55 -3.46 3.90
C CYS A 60 7.32 -4.79 3.68
N GLY A 61 7.12 -5.79 4.55
CA GLY A 61 7.78 -7.09 4.40
C GLY A 61 7.22 -7.92 3.27
N LEU A 62 8.01 -8.88 2.76
CA LEU A 62 7.56 -9.84 1.74
C LEU A 62 6.25 -10.55 2.12
N ASN A 63 6.00 -10.73 3.43
CA ASN A 63 4.80 -11.38 3.96
C ASN A 63 3.55 -10.46 3.98
N ASP A 64 3.72 -9.14 3.88
CA ASP A 64 2.61 -8.17 3.90
C ASP A 64 2.13 -7.83 2.48
N LEU A 65 2.91 -8.22 1.47
CA LEU A 65 2.62 -7.98 0.06
C LEU A 65 1.35 -8.70 -0.41
N GLU A 66 1.05 -9.86 0.16
CA GLU A 66 -0.16 -10.65 -0.14
C GLU A 66 -1.45 -9.88 0.23
N LYS A 67 -1.46 -9.19 1.38
CA LYS A 67 -2.60 -8.36 1.82
C LYS A 67 -2.82 -7.15 0.91
N HIS A 68 -1.75 -6.58 0.37
CA HIS A 68 -1.82 -5.50 -0.61
C HIS A 68 -2.37 -5.98 -1.95
N PHE A 69 -1.98 -7.18 -2.40
CA PHE A 69 -2.53 -7.76 -3.63
C PHE A 69 -4.02 -8.08 -3.53
N SER A 70 -4.48 -8.59 -2.38
CA SER A 70 -5.90 -8.84 -2.14
C SER A 70 -6.73 -7.56 -2.14
N SER A 71 -6.18 -6.45 -1.66
CA SER A 71 -6.88 -5.15 -1.61
C SER A 71 -7.07 -4.51 -3.00
N LEU A 72 -6.29 -4.93 -4.00
CA LEU A 72 -6.47 -4.54 -5.41
C LEU A 72 -7.38 -5.50 -6.19
N LEU A 73 -8.10 -6.41 -5.53
CA LEU A 73 -9.13 -7.21 -6.18
C LEU A 73 -10.42 -6.41 -6.20
N ILE A 74 -10.81 -5.96 -7.40
CA ILE A 74 -12.15 -5.42 -7.63
C ILE A 74 -13.11 -6.61 -7.64
N HIS A 75 -13.98 -6.68 -6.63
CA HIS A 75 -15.07 -7.66 -6.61
C HIS A 75 -16.05 -7.39 -7.76
N GLU A 76 -16.70 -8.44 -8.28
CA GLU A 76 -17.75 -8.29 -9.30
C GLU A 76 -18.91 -7.40 -8.82
N ASP A 77 -19.16 -7.38 -7.51
CA ASP A 77 -20.22 -6.60 -6.87
C ASP A 77 -19.76 -5.20 -6.42
N VAL A 78 -19.18 -4.41 -7.32
CA VAL A 78 -18.83 -3.01 -7.01
C VAL A 78 -20.10 -2.22 -6.67
N PRO A 79 -20.20 -1.60 -5.47
CA PRO A 79 -21.37 -0.82 -5.09
C PRO A 79 -21.68 0.32 -6.08
N ASP A 80 -22.97 0.51 -6.37
CA ASP A 80 -23.47 1.58 -7.25
C ASP A 80 -23.07 2.99 -6.81
N GLU A 81 -22.76 3.18 -5.53
CA GLU A 81 -22.32 4.45 -4.97
C GLU A 81 -21.00 4.92 -5.60
N HIS A 82 -20.06 4.01 -5.88
CA HIS A 82 -18.80 4.38 -6.53
C HIS A 82 -18.98 4.88 -7.96
N TRP A 83 -19.99 4.37 -8.68
CA TRP A 83 -20.34 4.92 -9.98
C TRP A 83 -20.88 6.36 -9.84
N LYS A 84 -21.73 6.62 -8.84
CA LYS A 84 -22.24 7.98 -8.58
C LYS A 84 -21.13 8.93 -8.17
N GLU A 85 -20.21 8.49 -7.32
CA GLU A 85 -19.02 9.25 -6.94
C GLU A 85 -18.19 9.61 -8.16
N TYR A 86 -17.81 8.63 -8.99
CA TYR A 86 -17.08 8.83 -10.25
C TYR A 86 -17.74 9.90 -11.13
N LYS A 87 -19.06 9.78 -11.35
CA LYS A 87 -19.81 10.77 -12.13
C LYS A 87 -19.76 12.15 -11.50
N THR A 88 -19.83 12.22 -10.16
CA THR A 88 -19.78 13.48 -9.41
C THR A 88 -18.41 14.14 -9.54
N VAL A 89 -17.29 13.40 -9.41
CA VAL A 89 -15.93 13.97 -9.58
C VAL A 89 -15.73 14.63 -10.93
N TYR A 90 -16.14 13.91 -11.96
CA TYR A 90 -15.80 14.25 -13.34
C TYR A 90 -16.97 14.91 -14.05
N ASN A 91 -17.98 15.34 -13.28
CA ASN A 91 -19.19 16.02 -13.74
C ASN A 91 -19.82 15.32 -14.95
N LYS A 92 -19.96 14.00 -14.87
CA LYS A 92 -20.49 13.16 -15.94
C LYS A 92 -22.01 13.25 -15.98
N SER A 93 -22.53 13.47 -17.17
CA SER A 93 -23.95 13.42 -17.49
C SER A 93 -24.10 12.70 -18.82
N TYR A 94 -25.12 11.85 -18.93
CA TYR A 94 -25.37 11.04 -20.11
C TYR A 94 -26.75 11.36 -20.68
N GLU A 95 -26.87 11.38 -22.01
CA GLU A 95 -28.09 11.78 -22.72
C GLU A 95 -29.24 10.80 -22.53
N SER A 96 -28.93 9.53 -22.25
CA SER A 96 -29.93 8.47 -22.06
C SER A 96 -29.45 7.44 -21.05
N HIS A 97 -30.41 6.72 -20.46
CA HIS A 97 -30.12 5.56 -19.61
C HIS A 97 -29.30 4.48 -20.34
N HIS A 98 -29.49 4.35 -21.66
CA HIS A 98 -28.72 3.40 -22.46
C HIS A 98 -27.25 3.81 -22.57
N HIS A 99 -26.97 5.08 -22.86
CA HIS A 99 -25.60 5.60 -22.87
C HIS A 99 -24.94 5.50 -21.49
N GLU A 100 -25.68 5.81 -20.41
CA GLU A 100 -25.16 5.66 -19.05
C GLU A 100 -24.83 4.20 -18.71
N ALA A 101 -25.67 3.24 -19.13
CA ALA A 101 -25.40 1.82 -18.89
C ALA A 101 -24.13 1.33 -19.61
N ILE A 102 -23.89 1.80 -20.84
CA ILE A 102 -22.66 1.51 -21.57
C ILE A 102 -21.46 2.13 -20.86
N ALA A 103 -21.54 3.41 -20.51
CA ALA A 103 -20.48 4.14 -19.80
C ALA A 103 -20.13 3.47 -18.46
N LYS A 104 -21.13 3.05 -17.68
CA LYS A 104 -20.92 2.31 -16.42
C LYS A 104 -20.23 0.97 -16.66
N THR A 105 -20.60 0.26 -17.73
CA THR A 105 -19.97 -1.01 -18.10
C THR A 105 -18.50 -0.82 -18.46
N THR A 106 -18.18 0.18 -19.28
CA THR A 106 -16.80 0.55 -19.63
C THR A 106 -16.01 0.97 -18.40
N TRP A 107 -16.61 1.73 -17.51
CA TRP A 107 -16.02 2.13 -16.23
C TRP A 107 -15.63 0.95 -15.34
N LEU A 108 -16.51 -0.06 -15.20
CA LEU A 108 -16.19 -1.27 -14.46
C LEU A 108 -15.03 -2.05 -15.09
N GLN A 109 -14.99 -2.15 -16.42
CA GLN A 109 -13.90 -2.82 -17.14
C GLN A 109 -12.56 -2.11 -16.95
N ASN A 110 -12.55 -0.78 -17.07
CA ASN A 110 -11.35 0.03 -16.86
C ASN A 110 -10.89 0.01 -15.39
N LEU A 111 -11.83 -0.02 -14.44
CA LEU A 111 -11.52 -0.20 -13.02
C LEU A 111 -10.79 -1.52 -12.76
N GLN A 112 -11.28 -2.64 -13.32
CA GLN A 112 -10.62 -3.95 -13.24
C GLN A 112 -9.24 -3.96 -13.92
N LEU A 113 -9.12 -3.32 -15.08
CA LEU A 113 -7.85 -3.20 -15.81
C LEU A 113 -6.79 -2.49 -14.98
N VAL A 114 -7.14 -1.33 -14.42
CA VAL A 114 -6.25 -0.53 -13.56
C VAL A 114 -5.81 -1.35 -12.35
N ALA A 115 -6.75 -2.01 -11.67
CA ALA A 115 -6.45 -2.81 -10.48
C ALA A 115 -5.50 -3.98 -10.79
N LYS A 116 -5.76 -4.72 -11.88
CA LYS A 116 -4.89 -5.82 -12.34
C LYS A 116 -3.49 -5.32 -12.70
N HIS A 117 -3.38 -4.23 -13.46
CA HIS A 117 -2.09 -3.65 -13.84
C HIS A 117 -1.30 -3.22 -12.61
N ASN A 118 -1.97 -2.58 -11.65
CA ASN A 118 -1.32 -2.11 -10.43
C ASN A 118 -0.89 -3.26 -9.53
N ARG A 119 -1.64 -4.36 -9.46
CA ARG A 119 -1.17 -5.60 -8.83
C ARG A 119 0.15 -6.08 -9.47
N ASP A 120 0.24 -6.08 -10.80
CA ASP A 120 1.47 -6.47 -11.49
C ASP A 120 2.62 -5.47 -11.25
N TYR A 121 2.34 -4.16 -11.22
CA TYR A 121 3.29 -3.11 -10.85
C TYR A 121 3.87 -3.32 -9.45
N LEU A 122 3.03 -3.56 -8.44
CA LEU A 122 3.48 -3.80 -7.07
C LEU A 122 4.28 -5.10 -6.93
N SER A 123 4.03 -6.08 -7.80
CA SER A 123 4.86 -7.30 -7.89
C SER A 123 6.17 -7.12 -8.68
N GLY A 124 6.46 -5.91 -9.16
CA GLY A 124 7.66 -5.59 -9.96
C GLY A 124 7.60 -6.06 -11.42
N LYS A 125 6.45 -6.53 -11.91
CA LYS A 125 6.27 -6.99 -13.32
C LYS A 125 6.00 -5.86 -14.30
N ARG A 126 5.58 -4.69 -13.80
CA ARG A 126 5.37 -3.46 -14.58
C ARG A 126 6.25 -2.36 -14.01
N SER A 127 6.71 -1.46 -14.86
CA SER A 127 7.57 -0.33 -14.49
C SER A 127 6.78 0.94 -14.11
N TYR A 128 5.46 0.94 -14.31
CA TYR A 128 4.58 2.08 -14.04
C TYR A 128 3.23 1.60 -13.52
N SER A 129 2.51 2.47 -12.80
CA SER A 129 1.13 2.28 -12.35
C SER A 129 0.14 3.00 -13.28
N LEU A 130 -1.10 2.55 -13.26
CA LEU A 130 -2.24 3.20 -13.90
C LEU A 130 -3.12 3.87 -12.86
N GLN A 131 -3.91 4.87 -13.27
CA GLN A 131 -4.92 5.51 -12.43
C GLN A 131 -6.20 5.67 -13.24
N LEU A 132 -7.33 5.35 -12.63
CA LEU A 132 -8.64 5.62 -13.23
C LEU A 132 -8.89 7.13 -13.20
N ASN A 133 -9.11 7.73 -14.37
CA ASN A 133 -9.25 9.17 -14.54
C ASN A 133 -10.59 9.50 -15.22
N HIS A 134 -10.77 10.73 -15.70
CA HIS A 134 -11.98 11.16 -16.38
C HIS A 134 -12.30 10.40 -17.68
N PHE A 135 -11.38 9.58 -18.21
CA PHE A 135 -11.61 8.65 -19.32
C PHE A 135 -12.05 7.26 -18.87
N GLY A 136 -12.29 7.06 -17.56
CA GLY A 136 -12.66 5.75 -17.03
C GLY A 136 -13.89 5.13 -17.70
N ASP A 137 -14.83 5.93 -18.17
CA ASP A 137 -16.07 5.50 -18.83
C ASP A 137 -15.99 5.36 -20.36
N TRP A 138 -14.79 5.46 -20.96
CA TRP A 138 -14.57 5.43 -22.41
C TRP A 138 -13.63 4.29 -22.85
#